data_AF-A0A498SUQ6-F1
#
_entry.id   AF-A0A498SUQ6-F1
#
_cell.length_a   1.000
_cell.length_b   1.000
_cell.length_c   1.000
_cell.angle_alpha   90.00
_cell.angle_beta   90.00
_cell.angle_gamma   90.00
#
_symmetry.space_group_name_H-M   'P 1'
#
loop_
_entity.id
_entity.type
_entity.pdbx_description
1 polymer ?
#
loop_
_entity_poly.entity_id
_entity_poly.type
_entity_poly.pdbx_seq_one_letter_code
_entity_poly.pdbx_strand_id
1 'polypeptide(L)'
;GLTTVLFIYVNTQTSIFPISCYLNILIILDRSDSVKGAFNRSRNFVVDISEELDIGPTRHRVALIVYSGLSYRREVFKWNFAKSNEEFKKSVLSLRAIGGTTNTKKALEIALELMELRDKSIPTLIMVVTDGRSADDPKIPAQQLQQIPNTWIFAAATGNPESVDRKELLQIAGNINHVILQSGRELAADITRQLLRRAQQKCRTTTTTTTTTTTTTTTTTTTTINPISGCEQDVVLVMDLSTTTDPVYRKYVEMAEELINRLLIGRRFSRVALITFSSVGKSRVQFNLDRSRYFNGKDIVAAIRRLKSTGGTTAVGEGIRLGTEQQDKQRGGRPNNIAKKAMLVFTDGWSNKGPDVEEMSRNAKGAGFTLYTVVYEGDGRVDLNNPGLNLYTIETLANDQKHVYSEHNFTQLIQKLRQRNLPCI
;
A
#
# COMPACT_ATOMS: atom_id res chain seq x y z
N GLY A 1 -0.55 10.68 51.18
CA GLY A 1 -1.20 9.91 50.10
C GLY A 1 -0.90 10.60 48.79
N LEU A 2 -0.13 9.97 47.91
CA LEU A 2 0.20 10.50 46.59
C LEU A 2 -0.79 9.93 45.58
N THR A 3 -1.67 10.78 45.07
CA THR A 3 -2.62 10.44 44.00
C THR A 3 -1.88 10.36 42.67
N THR A 4 -1.78 9.15 42.13
CA THR A 4 -1.29 8.88 40.78
C THR A 4 -2.35 9.30 39.77
N VAL A 5 -2.06 10.32 38.96
CA VAL A 5 -2.91 10.69 37.81
C VAL A 5 -2.64 9.68 36.70
N LEU A 6 -3.62 8.81 36.45
CA LEU A 6 -3.59 7.83 35.37
C LEU A 6 -3.92 8.55 34.05
N PHE A 7 -2.90 8.80 33.21
CA PHE A 7 -3.13 9.24 31.83
C PHE A 7 -3.65 8.05 31.01
N ILE A 8 -4.95 8.04 30.75
CA ILE A 8 -5.55 7.11 29.78
C ILE A 8 -5.19 7.63 28.39
N TYR A 9 -4.18 7.02 27.77
CA TYR A 9 -3.90 7.20 26.34
C TYR A 9 -5.01 6.48 25.55
N VAL A 10 -6.05 7.21 25.18
CA VAL A 10 -7.01 6.73 24.17
C VAL A 10 -6.34 6.89 22.82
N ASN A 11 -5.80 5.79 22.28
CA ASN A 11 -5.26 5.77 20.93
C ASN A 11 -6.45 5.81 19.94
N THR A 12 -6.95 7.01 19.63
CA THR A 12 -7.99 7.19 18.61
C THR A 12 -7.37 6.93 17.25
N GLN A 13 -7.53 5.71 16.72
CA GLN A 13 -7.28 5.43 15.30
C GLN A 13 -8.15 6.38 14.46
N THR A 14 -7.55 7.40 13.87
CA THR A 14 -8.22 8.26 12.89
C THR A 14 -8.48 7.41 11.64
N SER A 15 -9.76 7.20 11.34
CA SER A 15 -10.16 6.41 10.17
C SER A 15 -9.63 7.06 8.89
N ILE A 16 -8.94 6.28 8.04
CA ILE A 16 -8.37 6.72 6.75
C ILE A 16 -9.46 7.26 5.79
N PHE A 17 -10.72 6.88 6.03
CA PHE A 17 -11.93 7.28 5.30
C PHE A 17 -13.16 7.29 6.24
N PRO A 18 -14.18 8.14 6.05
CA PRO A 18 -15.34 8.19 6.94
C PRO A 18 -16.17 6.90 6.83
N ILE A 19 -16.60 6.37 7.98
CA ILE A 19 -17.61 5.30 8.01
C ILE A 19 -18.96 5.99 7.81
N SER A 20 -19.51 5.90 6.60
CA SER A 20 -20.81 6.48 6.29
C SER A 20 -21.56 5.65 5.25
N CYS A 21 -22.87 5.56 5.41
CA CYS A 21 -23.75 4.89 4.45
C CYS A 21 -23.99 5.76 3.21
N TYR A 22 -23.82 7.08 3.32
CA TYR A 22 -24.01 8.06 2.24
C TYR A 22 -22.82 9.02 2.16
N LEU A 23 -22.56 9.53 0.96
CA LEU A 23 -21.38 10.34 0.66
C LEU A 23 -21.77 11.39 -0.39
N ASN A 24 -21.17 12.57 -0.28
CA ASN A 24 -21.03 13.46 -1.43
C ASN A 24 -19.76 13.03 -2.17
N ILE A 25 -19.82 12.80 -3.48
CA ILE A 25 -18.65 12.48 -4.31
C ILE A 25 -18.48 13.54 -5.40
N LEU A 26 -17.39 14.29 -5.34
CA LEU A 26 -16.98 15.20 -6.39
C LEU A 26 -15.87 14.55 -7.22
N ILE A 27 -16.12 14.34 -8.50
CA ILE A 27 -15.11 13.81 -9.43
C ILE A 27 -14.56 14.95 -10.26
N ILE A 28 -13.24 15.06 -10.33
CA ILE A 28 -12.53 16.04 -11.14
C ILE A 28 -11.75 15.26 -12.19
N LEU A 29 -12.25 15.24 -13.42
CA LEU A 29 -11.77 14.38 -14.50
C LEU A 29 -10.99 15.18 -15.52
N ASP A 30 -9.70 14.86 -15.67
CA ASP A 30 -8.89 15.37 -16.77
C ASP A 30 -9.34 14.75 -18.10
N ARG A 31 -9.60 15.62 -19.07
CA ARG A 31 -10.01 15.30 -20.44
C ARG A 31 -8.99 15.75 -21.48
N SER A 32 -7.79 16.12 -21.02
CA SER A 32 -6.59 16.18 -21.84
C SER A 32 -6.38 14.80 -22.50
N ASP A 33 -5.99 14.81 -23.77
CA ASP A 33 -5.60 13.60 -24.51
C ASP A 33 -4.13 13.77 -24.90
N SER A 34 -3.32 14.15 -23.91
CA SER A 34 -1.88 14.37 -24.08
C SER A 34 -1.18 13.09 -24.55
N VAL A 35 -1.71 11.94 -24.11
CA VAL A 35 -1.36 10.60 -24.56
C VAL A 35 -2.59 9.95 -25.18
N LYS A 36 -2.51 9.52 -26.45
CA LYS A 36 -3.63 8.87 -27.16
C LYS A 36 -4.31 7.79 -26.30
N GLY A 37 -5.60 7.98 -26.04
CA GLY A 37 -6.43 7.02 -25.32
C GLY A 37 -6.26 7.05 -23.79
N ALA A 38 -5.53 8.02 -23.23
CA ALA A 38 -5.46 8.25 -21.80
C ALA A 38 -6.79 8.70 -21.23
N PHE A 39 -7.48 9.61 -21.91
CA PHE A 39 -8.81 10.02 -21.49
C PHE A 39 -9.79 8.84 -21.41
N ASN A 40 -9.73 7.90 -22.35
CA ASN A 40 -10.58 6.71 -22.30
C ASN A 40 -10.30 5.86 -21.05
N ARG A 41 -9.04 5.80 -20.58
CA ARG A 41 -8.70 5.11 -19.32
C ARG A 41 -9.23 5.85 -18.11
N SER A 42 -9.04 7.18 -18.03
CA SER A 42 -9.61 8.02 -16.97
C SER A 42 -11.13 7.92 -16.90
N ARG A 43 -11.79 7.98 -18.06
CA ARG A 43 -13.25 7.84 -18.18
C ARG A 43 -13.74 6.48 -17.72
N ASN A 44 -13.08 5.40 -18.15
CA ASN A 44 -13.45 4.04 -17.73
C ASN A 44 -13.20 3.85 -16.23
N PHE A 45 -12.10 4.37 -15.69
CA PHE A 45 -11.83 4.34 -14.24
C PHE A 45 -12.95 5.02 -13.42
N VAL A 46 -13.44 6.16 -13.89
CA VAL A 46 -14.59 6.84 -13.26
C VAL A 46 -15.87 6.00 -13.34
N VAL A 47 -16.11 5.32 -14.47
CA VAL A 47 -17.23 4.39 -14.63
C VAL A 47 -17.11 3.22 -13.65
N ASP A 48 -15.93 2.61 -13.54
CA ASP A 48 -15.67 1.47 -12.66
C ASP A 48 -15.89 1.84 -11.18
N ILE A 49 -15.44 3.03 -10.75
CA ILE A 49 -15.72 3.54 -9.40
C ILE A 49 -17.23 3.70 -9.19
N SER A 50 -17.94 4.21 -10.19
CA SER A 50 -19.37 4.47 -10.05
C SER A 50 -20.19 3.19 -9.81
N GLU A 51 -19.71 2.02 -10.22
CA GLU A 51 -20.42 0.74 -10.02
C GLU A 51 -20.53 0.34 -8.55
N GLU A 52 -19.72 0.96 -7.70
CA GLU A 52 -19.54 0.63 -6.29
C GLU A 52 -20.22 1.66 -5.38
N LEU A 53 -20.71 2.72 -6.02
CA LEU A 53 -21.51 3.75 -5.40
C LEU A 53 -22.98 3.40 -5.61
N ASP A 54 -23.79 3.57 -4.57
CA ASP A 54 -25.24 3.60 -4.66
C ASP A 54 -25.72 5.03 -4.97
N ILE A 55 -25.65 5.46 -6.23
CA ILE A 55 -25.92 6.84 -6.65
C ILE A 55 -27.43 7.11 -6.64
N GLY A 56 -27.84 8.18 -5.96
CA GLY A 56 -29.24 8.57 -5.92
C GLY A 56 -29.48 9.84 -5.09
N PRO A 57 -30.66 10.46 -5.23
CA PRO A 57 -30.98 11.76 -4.60
C PRO A 57 -30.92 11.72 -3.06
N THR A 58 -31.21 10.56 -2.47
CA THR A 58 -31.17 10.31 -1.02
C THR A 58 -30.03 9.37 -0.61
N ARG A 59 -29.10 9.08 -1.53
CA ARG A 59 -28.00 8.12 -1.34
C ARG A 59 -26.66 8.79 -1.58
N HIS A 60 -25.78 8.22 -2.40
CA HIS A 60 -24.57 8.91 -2.82
C HIS A 60 -24.91 10.02 -3.81
N ARG A 61 -24.52 11.24 -3.46
CA ARG A 61 -24.75 12.44 -4.26
C ARG A 61 -23.48 12.76 -5.02
N VAL A 62 -23.59 12.88 -6.34
CA VAL A 62 -22.42 13.06 -7.21
C VAL A 62 -22.41 14.42 -7.89
N ALA A 63 -21.21 14.94 -8.09
CA ALA A 63 -20.89 16.09 -8.93
C ALA A 63 -19.67 15.76 -9.78
N LEU A 64 -19.54 16.40 -10.94
CA LEU A 64 -18.46 16.13 -11.88
C LEU A 64 -17.93 17.43 -12.49
N ILE A 65 -16.62 17.65 -12.40
CA ILE A 65 -15.89 18.70 -13.11
C ILE A 65 -15.05 18.01 -14.17
N VAL A 66 -15.14 18.47 -15.41
CA VAL A 66 -14.35 17.96 -16.52
C VAL A 66 -13.55 19.11 -17.12
N TYR A 67 -12.24 18.96 -17.29
CA TYR A 67 -11.35 20.06 -17.66
C TYR A 67 -10.27 19.68 -18.70
N SER A 68 -9.71 20.69 -19.38
CA SER A 68 -8.54 20.59 -20.27
C SER A 68 -7.79 21.94 -20.38
N GLY A 69 -6.66 21.99 -21.10
CA GLY A 69 -5.65 23.06 -20.96
C GLY A 69 -5.61 24.20 -21.98
N LEU A 70 -5.82 23.99 -23.28
CA LEU A 70 -5.50 25.01 -24.31
C LEU A 70 -6.51 26.16 -24.45
N SER A 71 -7.75 26.02 -23.95
CA SER A 71 -8.75 27.11 -23.96
C SER A 71 -9.67 27.08 -22.73
N TYR A 72 -9.29 26.31 -21.71
CA TYR A 72 -10.12 26.00 -20.54
C TYR A 72 -11.59 25.68 -20.91
N ARG A 73 -11.79 24.66 -21.75
CA ARG A 73 -13.12 24.09 -21.95
C ARG A 73 -13.44 23.26 -20.72
N ARG A 74 -14.35 23.80 -19.90
CA ARG A 74 -14.83 23.17 -18.68
C ARG A 74 -16.30 22.81 -18.80
N GLU A 75 -16.66 21.66 -18.26
CA GLU A 75 -18.05 21.27 -18.03
C GLU A 75 -18.20 20.99 -16.53
N VAL A 76 -19.17 21.64 -15.90
CA VAL A 76 -19.46 21.48 -14.46
C VAL A 76 -20.85 20.90 -14.31
N PHE A 77 -20.91 19.65 -13.91
CA PHE A 77 -22.13 18.96 -13.49
C PHE A 77 -22.30 19.16 -11.99
N LYS A 78 -23.31 19.95 -11.62
CA LYS A 78 -23.58 20.30 -10.22
C LYS A 78 -24.00 19.07 -9.40
N TRP A 79 -24.02 19.21 -8.07
CA TRP A 79 -24.49 18.17 -7.17
C TRP A 79 -25.86 17.62 -7.58
N ASN A 80 -26.02 16.30 -7.49
CA ASN A 80 -27.23 15.57 -7.85
C ASN A 80 -27.60 15.63 -9.34
N PHE A 81 -26.63 15.86 -10.25
CA PHE A 81 -26.91 15.84 -11.69
C PHE A 81 -27.38 14.46 -12.18
N ALA A 82 -26.89 13.37 -11.57
CA ALA A 82 -27.31 12.02 -11.85
C ALA A 82 -28.16 11.47 -10.69
N LYS A 83 -29.27 10.81 -11.02
CA LYS A 83 -30.21 10.20 -10.07
C LYS A 83 -30.04 8.69 -9.93
N SER A 84 -29.18 8.10 -10.74
CA SER A 84 -28.87 6.67 -10.77
C SER A 84 -27.44 6.43 -11.28
N ASN A 85 -26.91 5.23 -11.03
CA ASN A 85 -25.65 4.79 -11.60
C ASN A 85 -25.69 4.80 -13.13
N GLU A 86 -26.81 4.37 -13.72
CA GLU A 86 -27.00 4.32 -15.17
C GLU A 86 -26.92 5.72 -15.80
N GLU A 87 -27.58 6.71 -15.18
CA GLU A 87 -27.54 8.10 -15.64
C GLU A 87 -26.14 8.72 -15.50
N PHE A 88 -25.44 8.41 -14.40
CA PHE A 88 -24.06 8.82 -14.19
C PHE A 88 -23.15 8.23 -15.27
N LYS A 89 -23.21 6.90 -15.49
CA LYS A 89 -22.43 6.19 -16.51
C LYS A 89 -22.69 6.75 -17.89
N LYS A 90 -23.96 6.96 -18.26
CA LYS A 90 -24.35 7.55 -19.56
C LYS A 90 -23.72 8.93 -19.75
N SER A 91 -23.78 9.78 -18.73
CA SER A 91 -23.19 11.13 -18.77
C SER A 91 -21.67 11.07 -18.96
N VAL A 92 -20.98 10.25 -18.17
CA VAL A 92 -19.52 10.09 -18.24
C VAL A 92 -19.07 9.48 -19.58
N LEU A 93 -19.75 8.45 -20.07
CA LEU A 93 -19.43 7.78 -21.34
C LEU A 93 -19.66 8.68 -22.56
N SER A 94 -20.54 9.68 -22.47
CA SER A 94 -20.77 10.66 -23.54
C SER A 94 -19.61 11.66 -23.72
N LEU A 95 -18.74 11.80 -22.72
CA LEU A 95 -17.59 12.69 -22.78
C LEU A 95 -16.57 12.18 -23.82
N ARG A 96 -16.01 13.09 -24.60
CA ARG A 96 -15.04 12.89 -25.70
C ARG A 96 -13.75 13.69 -25.49
N ALA A 97 -12.58 13.10 -25.63
CA ALA A 97 -11.31 13.81 -25.44
C ALA A 97 -11.23 15.10 -26.29
N ILE A 98 -10.71 16.18 -25.70
CA ILE A 98 -10.61 17.51 -26.37
C ILE A 98 -9.16 17.83 -26.75
N GLY A 99 -8.18 17.09 -26.21
CA GLY A 99 -6.75 17.32 -26.43
C GLY A 99 -6.23 18.59 -25.73
N GLY A 100 -4.91 18.79 -25.79
CA GLY A 100 -4.22 19.93 -25.17
C GLY A 100 -3.56 19.62 -23.83
N THR A 101 -3.08 20.67 -23.15
CA THR A 101 -2.42 20.58 -21.84
C THR A 101 -3.42 20.26 -20.71
N THR A 102 -2.94 20.15 -19.48
CA THR A 102 -3.74 19.89 -18.26
C THR A 102 -3.66 21.10 -17.33
N ASN A 103 -4.79 21.65 -16.87
CA ASN A 103 -4.85 22.79 -15.94
C ASN A 103 -5.56 22.40 -14.64
N THR A 104 -4.90 21.58 -13.81
CA THR A 104 -5.48 21.00 -12.59
C THR A 104 -5.78 22.06 -11.54
N LYS A 105 -4.97 23.11 -11.41
CA LYS A 105 -5.21 24.21 -10.45
C LYS A 105 -6.59 24.83 -10.62
N LYS A 106 -6.94 25.20 -11.86
CA LYS A 106 -8.23 25.84 -12.16
C LYS A 106 -9.42 24.91 -11.87
N ALA A 107 -9.26 23.62 -12.11
CA ALA A 107 -10.29 22.64 -11.79
C ALA A 107 -10.54 22.54 -10.28
N LEU A 108 -9.48 22.62 -9.47
CA LEU A 108 -9.57 22.64 -8.01
C LEU A 108 -10.15 23.96 -7.47
N GLU A 109 -9.90 25.09 -8.13
CA GLU A 109 -10.54 26.38 -7.79
C GLU A 109 -12.06 26.30 -7.97
N ILE A 110 -12.55 25.67 -9.04
CA ILE A 110 -13.99 25.44 -9.24
C ILE A 110 -14.53 24.43 -8.22
N ALA A 111 -13.73 23.43 -7.86
CA ALA A 111 -14.11 22.49 -6.83
C ALA A 111 -14.37 23.19 -5.49
N LEU A 112 -13.56 24.20 -5.12
CA LEU A 112 -13.80 25.01 -3.92
C LEU A 112 -15.18 25.69 -3.97
N GLU A 113 -15.54 26.31 -5.10
CA GLU A 113 -16.86 26.93 -5.28
C GLU A 113 -18.00 25.91 -5.16
N LEU A 114 -17.83 24.74 -5.78
CA LEU A 114 -18.86 23.70 -5.79
C LEU A 114 -19.03 23.03 -4.41
N MET A 115 -17.95 22.95 -3.62
CA MET A 115 -17.96 22.41 -2.27
C MET A 115 -18.80 23.26 -1.31
N GLU A 116 -18.99 24.55 -1.56
CA GLU A 116 -19.88 25.40 -0.75
C GLU A 116 -21.37 25.07 -0.96
N LEU A 117 -21.73 24.49 -2.11
CA LEU A 117 -23.11 24.14 -2.45
C LEU A 117 -23.51 22.73 -1.98
N ARG A 118 -22.59 21.99 -1.34
CA ARG A 118 -22.86 20.63 -0.87
C ARG A 118 -23.64 20.61 0.43
N ASP A 119 -24.26 19.48 0.72
CA ASP A 119 -24.77 19.19 2.06
C ASP A 119 -23.61 18.87 3.00
N LYS A 120 -23.22 19.83 3.85
CA LYS A 120 -22.06 19.74 4.74
C LYS A 120 -22.22 18.67 5.84
N SER A 121 -23.44 18.18 6.08
CA SER A 121 -23.70 17.09 7.04
C SER A 121 -23.24 15.73 6.54
N ILE A 122 -23.09 15.57 5.21
CA ILE A 122 -22.67 14.32 4.57
C ILE A 122 -21.17 14.35 4.30
N PRO A 123 -20.41 13.30 4.69
CA PRO A 123 -18.98 13.20 4.39
C PRO A 123 -18.72 13.29 2.89
N THR A 124 -17.69 14.05 2.53
CA THR A 124 -17.39 14.36 1.12
C THR A 124 -16.09 13.73 0.67
N LEU A 125 -16.13 13.04 -0.47
CA LEU A 125 -14.99 12.50 -1.18
C LEU A 125 -14.75 13.32 -2.45
N ILE A 126 -13.55 13.86 -2.62
CA ILE A 126 -13.09 14.46 -3.86
C ILE A 126 -12.15 13.47 -4.55
N MET A 127 -12.41 13.12 -5.80
CA MET A 127 -11.58 12.22 -6.59
C MET A 127 -11.04 12.96 -7.81
N VAL A 128 -9.76 13.31 -7.79
CA VAL A 128 -9.05 13.92 -8.92
C VAL A 128 -8.49 12.81 -9.78
N VAL A 129 -8.87 12.75 -11.05
CA VAL A 129 -8.43 11.73 -12.01
C VAL A 129 -7.67 12.43 -13.14
N THR A 130 -6.36 12.24 -13.18
CA THR A 130 -5.44 12.82 -14.17
C THR A 130 -4.67 11.72 -14.88
N ASP A 131 -4.08 11.99 -16.04
CA ASP A 131 -3.15 11.06 -16.71
C ASP A 131 -1.68 11.43 -16.49
N GLY A 132 -1.39 12.58 -15.87
CA GLY A 132 -0.02 13.07 -15.71
C GLY A 132 0.10 14.42 -15.00
N ARG A 133 1.19 15.13 -15.34
CA ARG A 133 1.63 16.40 -14.74
C ARG A 133 0.82 17.58 -15.28
N SER A 134 0.33 18.42 -14.38
CA SER A 134 -0.35 19.66 -14.71
C SER A 134 0.61 20.72 -15.29
N ALA A 135 0.08 21.59 -16.15
CA ALA A 135 0.80 22.76 -16.64
C ALA A 135 0.81 23.92 -15.62
N ASP A 136 -0.11 23.91 -14.67
CA ASP A 136 -0.21 24.85 -13.56
C ASP A 136 -0.04 24.15 -12.19
N ASP A 137 0.44 24.87 -11.17
CA ASP A 137 0.67 24.32 -9.83
C ASP A 137 -0.66 24.16 -9.06
N PRO A 138 -1.12 22.92 -8.76
CA PRO A 138 -2.38 22.68 -8.08
C PRO A 138 -2.30 22.81 -6.56
N LYS A 139 -1.11 23.05 -5.97
CA LYS A 139 -0.86 22.94 -4.54
C LYS A 139 -1.78 23.79 -3.67
N ILE A 140 -1.91 25.07 -3.98
CA ILE A 140 -2.68 26.01 -3.13
C ILE A 140 -4.17 25.62 -3.05
N PRO A 141 -4.91 25.47 -4.17
CA PRO A 141 -6.32 25.09 -4.08
C PRO A 141 -6.51 23.67 -3.54
N ALA A 142 -5.57 22.75 -3.76
CA ALA A 142 -5.59 21.44 -3.12
C ALA A 142 -5.52 21.53 -1.60
N GLN A 143 -4.59 22.32 -1.05
CA GLN A 143 -4.46 22.54 0.39
C GLN A 143 -5.73 23.15 1.00
N GLN A 144 -6.38 24.06 0.28
CA GLN A 144 -7.65 24.64 0.71
C GLN A 144 -8.75 23.57 0.78
N LEU A 145 -8.87 22.69 -0.23
CA LEU A 145 -9.82 21.57 -0.21
C LEU A 145 -9.52 20.57 0.91
N GLN A 146 -8.25 20.27 1.17
CA GLN A 146 -7.81 19.37 2.25
C GLN A 146 -8.19 19.88 3.64
N GLN A 147 -8.26 21.20 3.83
CA GLN A 147 -8.62 21.82 5.10
C GLN A 147 -10.14 21.89 5.33
N ILE A 148 -10.96 21.56 4.32
CA ILE A 148 -12.41 21.56 4.48
C ILE A 148 -12.80 20.41 5.44
N PRO A 149 -13.52 20.69 6.54
CA PRO A 149 -13.96 19.64 7.45
C PRO A 149 -14.84 18.59 6.74
N ASN A 150 -14.79 17.36 7.25
CA ASN A 150 -15.60 16.25 6.74
C ASN A 150 -15.36 15.99 5.23
N THR A 151 -14.13 16.21 4.76
CA THR A 151 -13.73 16.08 3.34
C THR A 151 -12.43 15.28 3.23
N TRP A 152 -12.37 14.37 2.25
CA TRP A 152 -11.19 13.58 1.90
C TRP A 152 -10.93 13.73 0.40
N ILE A 153 -9.68 13.96 0.02
CA ILE A 153 -9.29 14.17 -1.39
C ILE A 153 -8.32 13.08 -1.84
N PHE A 154 -8.70 12.40 -2.92
CA PHE A 154 -7.93 11.37 -3.58
C PHE A 154 -7.44 11.86 -4.93
N ALA A 155 -6.24 11.42 -5.32
CA ALA A 155 -5.62 11.74 -6.60
C ALA A 155 -5.25 10.44 -7.31
N ALA A 156 -5.90 10.16 -8.43
CA ALA A 156 -5.72 8.98 -9.25
C ALA A 156 -5.01 9.33 -10.57
N ALA A 157 -3.98 8.57 -10.92
CA ALA A 157 -3.34 8.64 -12.22
C ALA A 157 -3.65 7.42 -13.10
N THR A 158 -4.12 7.66 -14.33
CA THR A 158 -4.51 6.61 -15.30
C THR A 158 -3.53 6.41 -16.46
N GLY A 159 -2.42 7.16 -16.44
CA GLY A 159 -1.33 7.13 -17.41
C GLY A 159 -0.28 6.04 -17.13
N ASN A 160 0.86 6.08 -17.83
CA ASN A 160 1.98 5.19 -17.53
C ASN A 160 2.53 5.52 -16.12
N PRO A 161 2.54 4.57 -15.16
CA PRO A 161 3.01 4.81 -13.79
C PRO A 161 4.47 5.28 -13.68
N GLU A 162 5.26 5.12 -14.75
CA GLU A 162 6.65 5.58 -14.87
C GLU A 162 6.76 7.06 -15.28
N SER A 163 5.73 7.63 -15.91
CA SER A 163 5.72 9.02 -16.39
C SER A 163 4.82 9.95 -15.55
N VAL A 164 4.18 9.42 -14.52
CA VAL A 164 3.27 10.17 -13.63
C VAL A 164 4.05 10.97 -12.61
N ASP A 165 3.70 12.25 -12.46
CA ASP A 165 4.23 13.11 -11.40
C ASP A 165 3.57 12.78 -10.05
N ARG A 166 4.13 11.79 -9.35
CA ARG A 166 3.63 11.34 -8.04
C ARG A 166 3.65 12.44 -6.98
N LYS A 167 4.55 13.42 -7.13
CA LYS A 167 4.65 14.55 -6.21
C LYS A 167 3.45 15.47 -6.36
N GLU A 168 3.06 15.77 -7.60
CA GLU A 168 1.86 16.55 -7.86
C GLU A 168 0.60 15.84 -7.32
N LEU A 169 0.47 14.52 -7.51
CA LEU A 169 -0.64 13.75 -6.95
C LEU A 169 -0.67 13.80 -5.42
N LEU A 170 0.48 13.65 -4.75
CA LEU A 170 0.57 13.76 -3.30
C LEU A 170 0.23 15.18 -2.82
N GLN A 171 0.64 16.21 -3.55
CA GLN A 171 0.27 17.59 -3.24
C GLN A 171 -1.24 17.83 -3.34
N ILE A 172 -1.90 17.19 -4.32
CA ILE A 172 -3.35 17.23 -4.49
C ILE A 172 -4.05 16.48 -3.36
N ALA A 173 -3.61 15.26 -3.07
CA ALA A 173 -4.23 14.39 -2.08
C ALA A 173 -3.99 14.83 -0.63
N GLY A 174 -2.86 15.47 -0.34
CA GLY A 174 -2.45 15.88 1.03
C GLY A 174 -2.11 14.71 1.95
N ASN A 175 -2.50 13.49 1.58
CA ASN A 175 -2.20 12.25 2.25
C ASN A 175 -1.79 11.21 1.21
N ILE A 176 -0.68 10.52 1.46
CA ILE A 176 -0.16 9.50 0.55
C ILE A 176 -1.12 8.30 0.39
N ASN A 177 -1.91 7.98 1.41
CA ASN A 177 -2.92 6.91 1.37
C ASN A 177 -4.10 7.25 0.46
N HIS A 178 -4.19 8.49 -0.04
CA HIS A 178 -5.23 8.93 -0.97
C HIS A 178 -4.68 9.09 -2.40
N VAL A 179 -3.43 8.68 -2.66
CA VAL A 179 -2.85 8.64 -4.01
C VAL A 179 -3.05 7.26 -4.62
N ILE A 180 -3.59 7.21 -5.84
CA ILE A 180 -3.92 5.99 -6.57
C ILE A 180 -3.18 5.99 -7.91
N LEU A 181 -2.41 4.94 -8.20
CA LEU A 181 -1.72 4.77 -9.49
C LEU A 181 -2.34 3.58 -10.23
N GLN A 182 -2.91 3.83 -11.41
CA GLN A 182 -3.51 2.76 -12.22
C GLN A 182 -2.43 2.07 -13.06
N SER A 183 -2.04 0.87 -12.66
CA SER A 183 -1.22 -0.03 -13.48
C SER A 183 -2.02 -1.28 -13.86
N GLY A 184 -2.59 -1.26 -15.07
CA GLY A 184 -3.42 -2.36 -15.57
C GLY A 184 -4.88 -2.22 -15.15
N ARG A 185 -5.77 -2.81 -15.94
CA ARG A 185 -7.23 -2.56 -15.94
C ARG A 185 -7.97 -2.87 -14.62
N GLU A 186 -7.30 -3.33 -13.56
CA GLU A 186 -7.96 -3.95 -12.40
C GLU A 186 -7.63 -3.30 -11.02
N LEU A 187 -6.50 -2.61 -10.84
CA LEU A 187 -5.95 -2.35 -9.49
C LEU A 187 -6.41 -1.04 -8.81
N ALA A 188 -6.52 0.07 -9.55
CA ALA A 188 -6.85 1.38 -8.96
C ALA A 188 -8.30 1.46 -8.45
N ALA A 189 -9.21 0.84 -9.19
CA ALA A 189 -10.59 0.71 -8.76
C ALA A 189 -10.65 -0.20 -7.53
N ASP A 190 -9.78 -1.21 -7.38
CA ASP A 190 -9.82 -2.13 -6.25
C ASP A 190 -9.48 -1.48 -4.89
N ILE A 191 -8.50 -0.58 -4.80
CA ILE A 191 -8.19 0.12 -3.53
C ILE A 191 -9.33 1.07 -3.13
N THR A 192 -9.85 1.85 -4.07
CA THR A 192 -11.00 2.74 -3.83
C THR A 192 -12.24 1.92 -3.49
N ARG A 193 -12.45 0.79 -4.18
CA ARG A 193 -13.50 -0.20 -3.90
C ARG A 193 -13.38 -0.78 -2.52
N GLN A 194 -12.19 -1.22 -2.11
CA GLN A 194 -11.97 -1.79 -0.79
C GLN A 194 -12.18 -0.76 0.31
N LEU A 195 -11.72 0.48 0.14
CA LEU A 195 -11.94 1.57 1.10
C LEU A 195 -13.43 1.93 1.21
N LEU A 196 -14.13 2.08 0.07
CA LEU A 196 -15.56 2.32 0.03
C LEU A 196 -16.35 1.15 0.60
N ARG A 197 -16.05 -0.09 0.21
CA ARG A 197 -16.69 -1.32 0.70
C ARG A 197 -16.47 -1.51 2.19
N ARG A 198 -15.25 -1.34 2.72
CA ARG A 198 -14.96 -1.46 4.17
C ARG A 198 -15.69 -0.39 4.96
N ALA A 199 -15.74 0.85 4.46
CA ALA A 199 -16.49 1.94 5.10
C ALA A 199 -18.01 1.70 5.09
N GLN A 200 -18.56 1.26 3.96
CA GLN A 200 -19.99 0.93 3.80
C GLN A 200 -20.40 -0.31 4.61
N GLN A 201 -19.57 -1.35 4.61
CA GLN A 201 -19.80 -2.56 5.41
C GLN A 201 -19.83 -2.22 6.90
N LYS A 202 -18.86 -1.43 7.40
CA LYS A 202 -18.83 -1.02 8.80
C LYS A 202 -20.04 -0.15 9.19
N CYS A 203 -20.60 0.64 8.27
CA CYS A 203 -21.90 1.31 8.49
C CYS A 203 -23.05 0.31 8.64
N ARG A 204 -23.11 -0.72 7.78
CA ARG A 204 -24.13 -1.78 7.83
C ARG A 204 -24.05 -2.66 9.09
N THR A 205 -22.85 -3.01 9.56
CA THR A 205 -22.69 -3.85 10.77
C THR A 205 -22.90 -3.09 12.08
N THR A 206 -22.83 -1.76 12.07
CA THR A 206 -23.09 -0.93 13.28
C THR A 206 -24.58 -0.93 13.67
N THR A 207 -25.48 -1.51 12.87
CA THR A 207 -26.92 -1.62 13.18
C THR A 207 -27.36 -3.02 13.63
N THR A 208 -26.47 -4.02 13.71
CA THR A 208 -26.87 -5.35 14.22
C THR A 208 -25.76 -5.95 15.08
N THR A 209 -25.76 -5.63 16.37
CA THR A 209 -25.00 -6.41 17.35
C THR A 209 -25.83 -7.63 17.72
N THR A 210 -25.47 -8.80 17.22
CA THR A 210 -25.85 -10.06 17.86
C THR A 210 -24.59 -10.88 18.09
N THR A 211 -24.27 -10.97 19.38
CA THR A 211 -23.25 -11.78 20.00
C THR A 211 -23.25 -13.20 19.45
N THR A 212 -22.11 -13.70 19.00
CA THR A 212 -21.90 -15.14 18.83
C THR A 212 -20.63 -15.54 19.58
N THR A 213 -20.84 -16.37 20.60
CA THR A 213 -19.83 -17.02 21.43
C THR A 213 -19.21 -18.17 20.64
N THR A 214 -17.88 -18.18 20.50
CA THR A 214 -17.16 -19.32 19.91
C THR A 214 -16.50 -20.13 21.02
N THR A 215 -16.89 -21.40 21.11
CA THR A 215 -16.31 -22.40 22.01
C THR A 215 -15.01 -22.94 21.44
N THR A 216 -13.94 -22.91 22.25
CA THR A 216 -12.63 -23.47 21.93
C THR A 216 -12.61 -24.96 22.30
N THR A 217 -12.21 -25.83 21.37
CA THR A 217 -11.90 -27.24 21.66
C THR A 217 -10.40 -27.44 21.68
N THR A 218 -9.87 -27.78 22.86
CA THR A 218 -8.46 -28.11 23.08
C THR A 218 -8.23 -29.57 22.69
N THR A 219 -7.26 -29.83 21.81
CA THR A 219 -6.77 -31.20 21.57
C THR A 219 -5.32 -31.27 22.06
N THR A 220 -5.10 -32.11 23.08
CA THR A 220 -3.79 -32.40 23.65
C THR A 220 -3.21 -33.62 22.93
N THR A 221 -1.99 -33.51 22.40
CA THR A 221 -1.21 -34.67 21.96
C THR A 221 0.18 -34.59 22.55
N THR A 222 0.56 -35.67 23.24
CA THR A 222 1.76 -35.79 24.06
C THR A 222 2.97 -36.23 23.24
N THR A 223 4.13 -35.80 23.76
CA THR A 223 5.52 -35.80 23.30
C THR A 223 6.18 -37.12 22.93
N THR A 224 7.14 -37.04 21.99
CA THR A 224 8.41 -37.81 22.04
C THR A 224 9.59 -36.84 21.88
N ILE A 225 10.50 -36.84 22.86
CA ILE A 225 11.59 -35.88 23.05
C ILE A 225 12.80 -36.23 22.15
N ASN A 226 13.29 -35.22 21.42
CA ASN A 226 14.69 -35.07 20.97
C ASN A 226 15.13 -33.66 21.41
N PRO A 227 16.39 -33.42 21.84
CA PRO A 227 16.63 -32.60 23.03
C PRO A 227 16.33 -31.11 22.86
N ILE A 228 16.35 -30.56 21.65
CA ILE A 228 15.88 -29.20 21.36
C ILE A 228 15.41 -29.19 19.90
N SER A 229 14.11 -29.28 19.68
CA SER A 229 13.45 -29.19 18.37
C SER A 229 12.43 -28.06 18.45
N GLY A 230 12.48 -27.08 17.54
CA GLY A 230 11.56 -25.94 17.53
C GLY A 230 12.19 -24.58 17.80
N CYS A 231 13.50 -24.54 18.04
CA CYS A 231 14.29 -23.32 18.22
C CYS A 231 14.91 -22.84 16.89
N GLU A 232 14.88 -23.69 15.86
CA GLU A 232 15.39 -23.37 14.55
C GLU A 232 14.57 -22.30 13.82
N GLN A 233 15.20 -21.58 12.88
CA GLN A 233 14.52 -20.52 12.14
C GLN A 233 14.85 -20.49 10.64
N ASP A 234 13.83 -20.42 9.80
CA ASP A 234 13.97 -20.11 8.38
C ASP A 234 13.69 -18.61 8.17
N VAL A 235 14.71 -17.89 7.69
CA VAL A 235 14.67 -16.46 7.45
C VAL A 235 14.69 -16.21 5.95
N VAL A 236 13.66 -15.56 5.44
CA VAL A 236 13.53 -15.23 4.02
C VAL A 236 13.69 -13.72 3.89
N LEU A 237 14.77 -13.28 3.27
CA LEU A 237 14.99 -11.86 2.96
C LEU A 237 14.40 -11.59 1.58
N VAL A 238 13.43 -10.68 1.51
CA VAL A 238 12.78 -10.25 0.27
C VAL A 238 13.15 -8.78 0.08
N MET A 239 14.11 -8.51 -0.82
CA MET A 239 14.71 -7.19 -0.98
C MET A 239 14.25 -6.46 -2.23
N ASP A 240 13.75 -5.26 -2.04
CA ASP A 240 13.44 -4.32 -3.10
C ASP A 240 14.72 -3.68 -3.66
N LEU A 241 14.96 -3.89 -4.95
CA LEU A 241 16.06 -3.31 -5.75
C LEU A 241 15.51 -2.44 -6.89
N SER A 242 14.26 -1.97 -6.78
CA SER A 242 13.60 -1.10 -7.76
C SER A 242 14.10 0.35 -7.73
N THR A 243 14.58 0.83 -6.57
CA THR A 243 15.04 2.21 -6.42
C THR A 243 16.47 2.36 -6.94
N THR A 244 16.71 3.32 -7.83
CA THR A 244 18.08 3.70 -8.27
C THR A 244 18.70 4.78 -7.38
N THR A 245 17.91 5.35 -6.46
CA THR A 245 18.33 6.45 -5.59
C THR A 245 19.20 5.94 -4.44
N ASP A 246 20.45 6.37 -4.42
CA ASP A 246 21.33 6.30 -3.24
C ASP A 246 20.77 7.33 -2.24
N PRO A 247 20.28 6.93 -1.03
CA PRO A 247 20.85 5.91 -0.15
C PRO A 247 19.96 4.67 0.16
N VAL A 248 18.77 4.53 -0.43
CA VAL A 248 17.73 3.55 0.01
C VAL A 248 18.22 2.11 -0.10
N TYR A 249 18.65 1.68 -1.30
CA TYR A 249 19.09 0.30 -1.52
C TYR A 249 20.32 -0.05 -0.67
N ARG A 250 21.24 0.92 -0.50
CA ARG A 250 22.45 0.74 0.31
C ARG A 250 22.09 0.50 1.77
N LYS A 251 21.09 1.21 2.29
CA LYS A 251 20.61 0.99 3.65
C LYS A 251 19.98 -0.39 3.84
N TYR A 252 19.24 -0.91 2.86
CA TYR A 252 18.72 -2.28 2.93
C TYR A 252 19.85 -3.32 2.98
N VAL A 253 20.90 -3.13 2.18
CA VAL A 253 22.10 -3.97 2.20
C VAL A 253 22.79 -3.92 3.57
N GLU A 254 22.99 -2.73 4.14
CA GLU A 254 23.61 -2.54 5.47
C GLU A 254 22.80 -3.20 6.59
N MET A 255 21.48 -2.98 6.63
CA MET A 255 20.61 -3.58 7.64
C MET A 255 20.56 -5.10 7.50
N ALA A 256 20.44 -5.63 6.29
CA ALA A 256 20.46 -7.06 6.07
C ALA A 256 21.81 -7.68 6.47
N GLU A 257 22.93 -7.01 6.18
CA GLU A 257 24.25 -7.42 6.65
C GLU A 257 24.32 -7.44 8.19
N GLU A 258 23.86 -6.38 8.85
CA GLU A 258 23.86 -6.29 10.31
C GLU A 258 23.06 -7.43 10.94
N LEU A 259 21.89 -7.76 10.37
CA LEU A 259 21.08 -8.90 10.78
C LEU A 259 21.88 -10.20 10.67
N ILE A 260 22.46 -10.48 9.50
CA ILE A 260 23.15 -11.75 9.24
C ILE A 260 24.39 -11.91 10.13
N ASN A 261 25.14 -10.84 10.39
CA ASN A 261 26.29 -10.87 11.30
C ASN A 261 25.90 -11.16 12.76
N ARG A 262 24.65 -10.90 13.15
CA ARG A 262 24.15 -11.08 14.51
C ARG A 262 23.32 -12.36 14.70
N LEU A 263 22.91 -13.03 13.62
CA LEU A 263 22.20 -14.32 13.67
C LEU A 263 23.17 -15.50 13.71
N LEU A 264 22.80 -16.54 14.44
CA LEU A 264 23.50 -17.82 14.39
C LEU A 264 23.06 -18.57 13.12
N ILE A 265 23.89 -18.50 12.08
CA ILE A 265 23.64 -19.15 10.79
C ILE A 265 24.14 -20.58 10.80
N GLY A 266 23.33 -21.53 10.34
CA GLY A 266 23.75 -22.91 10.16
C GLY A 266 22.61 -23.89 9.91
N ARG A 267 22.96 -25.12 9.56
CA ARG A 267 22.00 -26.18 9.20
C ARG A 267 20.94 -26.46 10.26
N ARG A 268 21.31 -26.31 11.54
CA ARG A 268 20.48 -26.54 12.73
C ARG A 268 20.15 -25.26 13.50
N PHE A 269 20.35 -24.10 12.87
CA PHE A 269 20.07 -22.79 13.46
C PHE A 269 19.24 -21.96 12.47
N SER A 270 19.69 -20.77 12.13
CA SER A 270 19.09 -19.93 11.09
C SER A 270 19.53 -20.39 9.70
N ARG A 271 18.57 -20.67 8.82
CA ARG A 271 18.79 -20.79 7.38
C ARG A 271 18.25 -19.55 6.70
N VAL A 272 18.91 -19.11 5.64
CA VAL A 272 18.57 -17.86 4.96
C VAL A 272 18.32 -18.11 3.49
N ALA A 273 17.21 -17.59 2.98
CA ALA A 273 16.98 -17.42 1.55
C ALA A 273 16.99 -15.94 1.20
N LEU A 274 17.40 -15.63 -0.03
CA LEU A 274 17.43 -14.27 -0.55
C LEU A 274 16.65 -14.20 -1.85
N ILE A 275 15.61 -13.37 -1.84
CA ILE A 275 14.80 -13.00 -2.98
C ILE A 275 15.02 -11.51 -3.22
N THR A 276 15.20 -11.14 -4.48
CA THR A 276 15.29 -9.74 -4.90
C THR A 276 14.21 -9.46 -5.91
N PHE A 277 13.60 -8.28 -5.86
CA PHE A 277 12.62 -7.86 -6.86
C PHE A 277 12.87 -6.41 -7.29
N SER A 278 12.44 -6.11 -8.50
CA SER A 278 12.24 -4.73 -8.96
C SER A 278 10.91 -4.71 -9.72
N SER A 279 10.96 -4.89 -11.04
CA SER A 279 9.76 -4.95 -11.90
C SER A 279 9.21 -6.36 -12.10
N VAL A 280 7.98 -6.51 -12.63
CA VAL A 280 7.45 -7.83 -13.07
C VAL A 280 8.44 -8.48 -14.03
N GLY A 281 8.80 -9.75 -13.79
CA GLY A 281 9.79 -10.48 -14.58
C GLY A 281 11.26 -10.18 -14.23
N LYS A 282 11.52 -9.25 -13.30
CA LYS A 282 12.86 -8.98 -12.73
C LYS A 282 12.99 -9.45 -11.27
N SER A 283 12.04 -10.25 -10.80
CA SER A 283 12.13 -10.91 -9.49
C SER A 283 12.96 -12.18 -9.61
N ARG A 284 13.95 -12.35 -8.71
CA ARG A 284 14.88 -13.47 -8.73
C ARG A 284 15.08 -14.04 -7.34
N VAL A 285 15.07 -15.36 -7.26
CA VAL A 285 15.61 -16.08 -6.10
C VAL A 285 17.12 -16.14 -6.28
N GLN A 286 17.86 -15.42 -5.44
CA GLN A 286 19.32 -15.42 -5.45
C GLN A 286 19.86 -16.73 -4.88
N PHE A 287 19.24 -17.22 -3.80
CA PHE A 287 19.49 -18.56 -3.26
C PHE A 287 18.35 -19.01 -2.33
N ASN A 288 18.13 -20.32 -2.28
CA ASN A 288 17.15 -21.00 -1.43
C ASN A 288 17.72 -21.37 -0.05
N LEU A 289 16.86 -21.81 0.88
CA LEU A 289 17.20 -22.18 2.26
C LEU A 289 18.11 -23.42 2.37
N ASP A 290 18.12 -24.31 1.38
CA ASP A 290 18.91 -25.56 1.39
C ASP A 290 20.33 -25.40 0.84
N ARG A 291 20.67 -24.23 0.30
CA ARG A 291 21.93 -24.05 -0.43
C ARG A 291 23.11 -24.06 0.54
N SER A 292 23.87 -25.15 0.53
CA SER A 292 24.92 -25.46 1.50
C SER A 292 25.98 -24.38 1.72
N ARG A 293 26.35 -23.65 0.66
CA ARG A 293 27.26 -22.49 0.71
C ARG A 293 26.77 -21.39 1.66
N TYR A 294 25.46 -21.23 1.80
CA TYR A 294 24.83 -20.19 2.61
C TYR A 294 24.45 -20.68 4.02
N PHE A 295 25.09 -21.76 4.51
CA PHE A 295 25.11 -22.08 5.93
C PHE A 295 26.24 -21.38 6.70
N ASN A 296 26.86 -20.38 6.08
CA ASN A 296 27.88 -19.51 6.66
C ASN A 296 27.47 -18.04 6.48
N GLY A 297 27.42 -17.28 7.57
CA GLY A 297 27.07 -15.86 7.55
C GLY A 297 27.97 -15.03 6.63
N LYS A 298 29.28 -15.35 6.54
CA LYS A 298 30.22 -14.62 5.67
C LYS A 298 29.87 -14.74 4.18
N ASP A 299 29.44 -15.92 3.74
CA ASP A 299 29.03 -16.15 2.36
C ASP A 299 27.71 -15.45 2.03
N ILE A 300 26.77 -15.40 2.98
CA ILE A 300 25.51 -14.65 2.83
C ILE A 300 25.81 -13.15 2.71
N VAL A 301 26.63 -12.59 3.61
CA VAL A 301 27.01 -11.17 3.56
C VAL A 301 27.71 -10.83 2.24
N ALA A 302 28.61 -11.70 1.77
CA ALA A 302 29.27 -11.52 0.48
C ALA A 302 28.29 -11.58 -0.72
N ALA A 303 27.18 -12.30 -0.62
CA ALA A 303 26.13 -12.29 -1.63
C ALA A 303 25.28 -11.01 -1.55
N ILE A 304 24.89 -10.58 -0.35
CA ILE A 304 24.13 -9.36 -0.10
C ILE A 304 24.90 -8.12 -0.61
N ARG A 305 26.20 -8.01 -0.32
CA ARG A 305 27.06 -6.91 -0.79
C ARG A 305 27.24 -6.85 -2.31
N ARG A 306 26.97 -7.95 -3.03
CA ARG A 306 27.07 -8.02 -4.49
C ARG A 306 25.78 -7.61 -5.20
N LEU A 307 24.70 -7.40 -4.46
CA LEU A 307 23.45 -6.90 -5.02
C LEU A 307 23.68 -5.52 -5.62
N LYS A 308 23.09 -5.29 -6.79
CA LYS A 308 23.08 -4.00 -7.46
C LYS A 308 21.64 -3.59 -7.68
N SER A 309 21.35 -2.31 -7.47
CA SER A 309 20.06 -1.77 -7.89
C SER A 309 19.89 -2.01 -9.39
N THR A 310 18.71 -2.46 -9.78
CA THR A 310 18.37 -2.72 -11.18
C THR A 310 17.46 -1.65 -11.76
N GLY A 311 16.97 -0.74 -10.92
CA GLY A 311 15.95 0.24 -11.26
C GLY A 311 14.62 -0.39 -11.68
N GLY A 312 13.63 0.49 -11.86
CA GLY A 312 12.35 0.16 -12.46
C GLY A 312 11.18 0.26 -11.48
N THR A 313 10.09 -0.43 -11.83
CA THR A 313 8.88 -0.54 -11.00
C THR A 313 9.11 -1.41 -9.77
N THR A 314 8.13 -1.51 -8.88
CA THR A 314 8.20 -2.16 -7.57
C THR A 314 7.13 -3.25 -7.42
N ALA A 315 7.58 -4.51 -7.47
CA ALA A 315 6.73 -5.71 -7.47
C ALA A 315 6.75 -6.47 -6.13
N VAL A 316 6.35 -5.79 -5.05
CA VAL A 316 6.35 -6.32 -3.68
C VAL A 316 5.61 -7.65 -3.57
N GLY A 317 4.40 -7.75 -4.15
CA GLY A 317 3.61 -8.99 -4.11
C GLY A 317 4.33 -10.17 -4.75
N GLU A 318 5.06 -9.95 -5.85
CA GLU A 318 5.85 -10.99 -6.51
C GLU A 318 7.03 -11.46 -5.64
N GLY A 319 7.68 -10.52 -4.94
CA GLY A 319 8.71 -10.84 -3.97
C GLY A 319 8.19 -11.74 -2.85
N ILE A 320 7.01 -11.43 -2.31
CA ILE A 320 6.36 -12.23 -1.25
C ILE A 320 5.94 -13.59 -1.78
N ARG A 321 5.41 -13.66 -3.01
CA ARG A 321 5.04 -14.92 -3.67
C ARG A 321 6.25 -15.86 -3.74
N LEU A 322 7.38 -15.39 -4.27
CA LEU A 322 8.63 -16.16 -4.35
C LEU A 322 9.21 -16.50 -2.96
N GLY A 323 9.07 -15.60 -1.99
CA GLY A 323 9.46 -15.84 -0.61
C GLY A 323 8.61 -16.93 0.04
N THR A 324 7.31 -16.97 -0.26
CA THR A 324 6.35 -17.96 0.27
C THR A 324 6.69 -19.36 -0.21
N GLU A 325 7.14 -19.50 -1.46
CA GLU A 325 7.58 -20.79 -2.01
C GLU A 325 8.78 -21.38 -1.23
N GLN A 326 9.52 -20.60 -0.45
CA GLN A 326 10.59 -21.13 0.43
C GLN A 326 10.05 -21.99 1.57
N GLN A 327 8.72 -22.05 1.80
CA GLN A 327 8.15 -23.06 2.69
C GLN A 327 8.36 -24.49 2.18
N ASP A 328 8.56 -24.67 0.88
CA ASP A 328 8.62 -25.97 0.24
C ASP A 328 9.90 -26.72 0.63
N LYS A 329 9.74 -28.01 0.95
CA LYS A 329 10.87 -28.89 1.31
C LYS A 329 11.93 -28.96 0.19
N GLN A 330 11.51 -28.88 -1.07
CA GLN A 330 12.40 -28.86 -2.25
C GLN A 330 13.29 -27.62 -2.33
N ARG A 331 12.98 -26.57 -1.56
CA ARG A 331 13.76 -25.34 -1.46
C ARG A 331 14.39 -25.15 -0.08
N GLY A 332 14.40 -26.21 0.73
CA GLY A 332 15.00 -26.23 2.06
C GLY A 332 14.10 -25.79 3.20
N GLY A 333 12.83 -25.50 2.93
CA GLY A 333 11.84 -25.15 3.94
C GLY A 333 11.67 -26.26 4.98
N ARG A 334 11.76 -25.88 6.26
CA ARG A 334 11.54 -26.81 7.38
C ARG A 334 10.06 -26.79 7.82
N PRO A 335 9.52 -27.92 8.30
CA PRO A 335 8.20 -27.98 8.93
C PRO A 335 8.04 -26.98 10.09
N ASN A 336 6.83 -26.45 10.29
CA ASN A 336 6.52 -25.42 11.31
C ASN A 336 6.75 -25.86 12.76
N ASN A 337 6.72 -27.18 13.02
CA ASN A 337 7.05 -27.78 14.30
C ASN A 337 8.57 -27.91 14.54
N ILE A 338 9.39 -27.72 13.51
CA ILE A 338 10.86 -27.75 13.58
C ILE A 338 11.42 -26.33 13.54
N ALA A 339 11.02 -25.52 12.56
CA ALA A 339 11.54 -24.17 12.41
C ALA A 339 10.44 -23.12 12.37
N LYS A 340 10.67 -22.02 13.08
CA LYS A 340 9.87 -20.81 12.93
C LYS A 340 10.25 -20.13 11.61
N LYS A 341 9.26 -19.63 10.88
CA LYS A 341 9.50 -18.95 9.60
C LYS A 341 9.33 -17.44 9.76
N ALA A 342 10.31 -16.67 9.32
CA ALA A 342 10.26 -15.22 9.29
C ALA A 342 10.56 -14.73 7.88
N MET A 343 9.73 -13.83 7.36
CA MET A 343 9.95 -13.17 6.08
C MET A 343 10.18 -11.68 6.36
N LEU A 344 11.33 -11.16 5.97
CA LEU A 344 11.67 -9.74 6.10
C LEU A 344 11.60 -9.11 4.71
N VAL A 345 10.60 -8.27 4.51
CA VAL A 345 10.35 -7.57 3.25
C VAL A 345 10.95 -6.16 3.37
N PHE A 346 12.07 -5.94 2.70
CA PHE A 346 12.71 -4.63 2.61
C PHE A 346 12.08 -3.87 1.45
N THR A 347 11.35 -2.79 1.74
CA THR A 347 10.63 -2.00 0.73
C THR A 347 10.28 -0.62 1.29
N ASP A 348 10.08 0.35 0.41
CA ASP A 348 9.51 1.66 0.72
C ASP A 348 7.96 1.63 0.76
N GLY A 349 7.36 0.44 0.56
CA GLY A 349 5.92 0.21 0.58
C GLY A 349 5.23 0.51 -0.74
N TRP A 350 5.95 1.00 -1.75
CA TRP A 350 5.35 1.25 -3.04
C TRP A 350 5.21 -0.07 -3.78
N SER A 351 4.00 -0.43 -4.19
CA SER A 351 3.81 -1.52 -5.15
C SER A 351 2.97 -1.02 -6.30
N ASN A 352 3.46 -1.20 -7.53
CA ASN A 352 2.81 -0.70 -8.73
C ASN A 352 2.72 -1.77 -9.83
N LYS A 353 3.06 -3.03 -9.51
CA LYS A 353 3.14 -4.15 -10.45
C LYS A 353 3.14 -5.49 -9.68
N GLY A 354 2.64 -6.56 -10.31
CA GLY A 354 2.66 -7.92 -9.74
C GLY A 354 1.35 -8.32 -9.05
N PRO A 355 1.30 -9.49 -8.40
CA PRO A 355 0.12 -9.98 -7.68
C PRO A 355 -0.20 -9.10 -6.47
N ASP A 356 -1.45 -9.18 -5.99
CA ASP A 356 -1.93 -8.37 -4.87
C ASP A 356 -1.12 -8.60 -3.58
N VAL A 357 -0.73 -7.50 -2.94
CA VAL A 357 0.16 -7.56 -1.76
C VAL A 357 -0.58 -8.11 -0.54
N GLU A 358 -1.87 -7.79 -0.37
CA GLU A 358 -2.66 -8.29 0.75
C GLU A 358 -2.89 -9.80 0.64
N GLU A 359 -3.26 -10.27 -0.55
CA GLU A 359 -3.41 -11.68 -0.87
C GLU A 359 -2.09 -12.44 -0.66
N MET A 360 -0.98 -11.97 -1.22
CA MET A 360 0.31 -12.64 -1.05
C MET A 360 0.76 -12.64 0.41
N SER A 361 0.48 -11.58 1.17
CA SER A 361 0.74 -11.54 2.61
C SER A 361 -0.10 -12.54 3.39
N ARG A 362 -1.39 -12.68 3.05
CA ARG A 362 -2.27 -13.70 3.65
C ARG A 362 -1.78 -15.11 3.33
N ASN A 363 -1.36 -15.36 2.10
CA ASN A 363 -0.81 -16.66 1.67
C ASN A 363 0.49 -16.99 2.42
N ALA A 364 1.41 -16.02 2.55
CA ALA A 364 2.64 -16.19 3.32
C ALA A 364 2.36 -16.46 4.81
N LYS A 365 1.40 -15.75 5.41
CA LYS A 365 0.96 -16.01 6.80
C LYS A 365 0.34 -17.40 6.93
N GLY A 366 -0.50 -17.82 5.99
CA GLY A 366 -1.07 -19.16 5.92
C GLY A 366 -0.03 -20.27 5.79
N ALA A 367 1.09 -19.98 5.11
CA ALA A 367 2.28 -20.83 5.01
C ALA A 367 3.11 -20.93 6.31
N GLY A 368 2.75 -20.17 7.35
CA GLY A 368 3.41 -20.15 8.66
C GLY A 368 4.50 -19.10 8.81
N PHE A 369 4.65 -18.16 7.87
CA PHE A 369 5.58 -17.04 8.01
C PHE A 369 5.04 -15.97 8.96
N THR A 370 5.91 -15.49 9.85
CA THR A 370 5.77 -14.15 10.43
C THR A 370 6.37 -13.13 9.46
N LEU A 371 5.57 -12.19 8.95
CA LEU A 371 6.06 -11.13 8.07
C LEU A 371 6.55 -9.95 8.91
N TYR A 372 7.67 -9.39 8.48
CA TYR A 372 8.26 -8.17 8.99
C TYR A 372 8.52 -7.24 7.82
N THR A 373 8.08 -6.00 7.93
CA THR A 373 8.37 -4.98 6.92
C THR A 373 9.55 -4.16 7.40
N VAL A 374 10.58 -4.04 6.57
CA VAL A 374 11.77 -3.24 6.85
C VAL A 374 11.79 -2.05 5.89
N VAL A 375 11.70 -0.86 6.44
CA VAL A 375 11.60 0.39 5.69
C VAL A 375 12.86 1.22 5.89
N TYR A 376 13.05 2.22 5.04
CA TYR A 376 14.08 3.25 5.25
C TYR A 376 13.38 4.60 5.29
N GLU A 377 13.44 5.26 6.45
CA GLU A 377 12.72 6.52 6.71
C GLU A 377 13.54 7.75 6.28
N GLY A 378 14.87 7.62 6.25
CA GLY A 378 15.76 8.72 5.90
C GLY A 378 15.79 9.78 6.99
N ASP A 379 15.95 11.05 6.61
CA ASP A 379 15.89 12.19 7.52
C ASP A 379 14.45 12.63 7.86
N GLY A 380 13.45 11.84 7.47
CA GLY A 380 12.03 12.15 7.62
C GLY A 380 11.54 13.28 6.71
N ARG A 381 12.39 13.85 5.85
CA ARG A 381 11.99 14.85 4.86
C ARG A 381 11.49 14.15 3.62
N VAL A 382 10.24 14.43 3.26
CA VAL A 382 9.70 14.05 1.95
C VAL A 382 10.22 15.07 0.95
N ASP A 383 11.16 14.66 0.10
CA ASP A 383 11.76 15.52 -0.91
C ASP A 383 11.88 14.81 -2.28
N LEU A 384 12.58 15.44 -3.22
CA LEU A 384 12.72 14.93 -4.59
C LEU A 384 13.44 13.58 -4.68
N ASN A 385 14.20 13.18 -3.64
CA ASN A 385 14.98 11.94 -3.58
C ASN A 385 14.39 10.91 -2.61
N ASN A 386 13.53 11.35 -1.67
CA ASN A 386 12.80 10.49 -0.75
C ASN A 386 11.28 10.75 -0.87
N PRO A 387 10.54 10.00 -1.72
CA PRO A 387 9.10 10.19 -1.92
C PRO A 387 8.25 9.79 -0.70
N GLY A 388 8.88 9.32 0.39
CA GLY A 388 8.21 8.88 1.60
C GLY A 388 7.71 7.44 1.52
N LEU A 389 7.34 6.89 2.68
CA LEU A 389 6.88 5.52 2.83
C LEU A 389 5.38 5.37 2.55
N ASN A 390 4.97 4.31 1.85
CA ASN A 390 3.55 3.96 1.72
C ASN A 390 3.10 3.11 2.93
N LEU A 391 2.61 3.81 3.96
CA LEU A 391 2.20 3.22 5.23
C LEU A 391 1.07 2.19 5.08
N TYR A 392 0.14 2.34 4.13
CA TYR A 392 -0.92 1.34 3.89
C TYR A 392 -0.36 -0.02 3.49
N THR A 393 0.53 -0.07 2.50
CA THR A 393 1.16 -1.33 2.09
C THR A 393 1.98 -1.91 3.23
N ILE A 394 2.73 -1.05 3.94
CA ILE A 394 3.56 -1.45 5.09
C ILE A 394 2.73 -2.08 6.21
N GLU A 395 1.58 -1.49 6.55
CA GLU A 395 0.65 -2.01 7.56
C GLU A 395 -0.07 -3.28 7.08
N THR A 396 -0.41 -3.37 5.79
CA THR A 396 -1.05 -4.54 5.18
C THR A 396 -0.13 -5.77 5.20
N LEU A 397 1.17 -5.57 4.91
CA LEU A 397 2.20 -6.61 5.01
C LEU A 397 2.32 -7.13 6.46
N ALA A 398 2.45 -6.21 7.40
CA ALA A 398 2.76 -6.46 8.79
C ALA A 398 1.54 -6.91 9.63
N ASN A 399 0.30 -6.71 9.14
CA ASN A 399 -0.97 -6.87 9.86
C ASN A 399 -1.17 -5.92 11.06
N ASP A 400 -0.11 -5.29 11.56
CA ASP A 400 -0.10 -4.23 12.55
C ASP A 400 1.23 -3.43 12.49
N GLN A 401 1.28 -2.26 13.13
CA GLN A 401 2.51 -1.46 13.21
C GLN A 401 3.64 -2.12 14.02
N LYS A 402 3.39 -3.23 14.74
CA LYS A 402 4.40 -3.88 15.61
C LYS A 402 5.38 -4.76 14.84
N HIS A 403 5.12 -5.01 13.56
CA HIS A 403 6.02 -5.78 12.69
C HIS A 403 6.69 -4.90 11.61
N VAL A 404 6.63 -3.59 11.78
CA VAL A 404 7.30 -2.60 10.92
C VAL A 404 8.55 -2.10 11.62
N TYR A 405 9.68 -2.13 10.91
CA TYR A 405 10.97 -1.70 11.43
C TYR A 405 11.67 -0.77 10.44
N SER A 406 12.27 0.30 10.94
CA SER A 406 13.13 1.22 10.19
C SER A 406 14.56 1.15 10.71
N GLU A 407 15.49 1.88 10.09
CA GLU A 407 16.87 2.01 10.55
C GLU A 407 16.98 2.47 12.01
N HIS A 408 15.96 3.13 12.56
CA HIS A 408 15.94 3.61 13.93
C HIS A 408 15.65 2.51 14.97
N ASN A 409 14.87 1.50 14.61
CA ASN A 409 14.45 0.44 15.54
C ASN A 409 14.80 -0.98 15.07
N PHE A 410 15.51 -1.12 13.94
CA PHE A 410 15.86 -2.42 13.34
C PHE A 410 16.62 -3.34 14.30
N THR A 411 17.44 -2.79 15.20
CA THR A 411 18.14 -3.56 16.23
C THR A 411 17.17 -4.36 17.12
N GLN A 412 15.96 -3.86 17.37
CA GLN A 412 14.92 -4.56 18.13
C GLN A 412 14.43 -5.82 17.39
N LEU A 413 14.27 -5.75 16.07
CA LEU A 413 13.95 -6.92 15.25
C LEU A 413 15.08 -7.95 15.32
N ILE A 414 16.33 -7.51 15.23
CA ILE A 414 17.48 -8.41 15.36
C ILE A 414 17.45 -9.13 16.70
N GLN A 415 17.23 -8.40 17.80
CA GLN A 415 17.11 -9.00 19.14
C GLN A 415 15.96 -10.00 19.22
N LYS A 416 14.78 -9.66 18.67
CA LYS A 416 13.61 -10.54 18.60
C LYS A 416 13.90 -11.84 17.85
N LEU A 417 14.60 -11.78 16.72
CA LEU A 417 14.98 -12.98 15.95
C LEU A 417 16.08 -13.78 16.66
N ARG A 418 17.04 -13.13 17.32
CA ARG A 418 18.07 -13.81 18.12
C ARG A 418 17.49 -14.56 19.30
N GLN A 419 16.55 -13.96 20.03
CA GLN A 419 15.88 -14.59 21.17
C GLN A 419 15.14 -15.87 20.76
N ARG A 420 14.62 -15.95 19.53
CA ARG A 420 13.98 -17.18 19.01
C ARG A 420 14.95 -18.35 18.87
N ASN A 421 16.20 -18.07 18.52
CA ASN A 421 17.27 -19.06 18.44
C ASN A 421 17.93 -19.37 19.79
N LEU A 422 17.66 -18.58 20.84
CA LEU A 422 18.34 -18.75 22.14
C LEU A 422 18.19 -20.16 22.72
N PRO A 423 17.04 -20.84 22.61
CA PRO A 423 16.93 -22.22 23.06
C PRO A 423 17.79 -23.20 22.26
N CYS A 424 18.28 -22.86 21.05
CA CYS A 424 19.20 -23.70 20.27
C CYS A 424 20.68 -23.57 20.68
N ILE A 425 21.03 -22.55 21.45
CA ILE A 425 22.39 -22.25 21.91
C ILE A 425 22.59 -22.92 23.26
#